data_AF-A0A2S6QTK9-F1
#
_entry.id   AF-A0A2S6QTK9-F1
#
_cell.length_a   1.000
_cell.length_b   1.000
_cell.length_c   1.000
_cell.angle_alpha   90.00
_cell.angle_beta   90.00
_cell.angle_gamma   90.00
#
_symmetry.space_group_name_H-M   'P 1'
#
loop_
_entity.id
_entity.type
_entity.pdbx_description
1 polymer ?
#
loop_
_entity_poly.entity_id
_entity_poly.type
_entity_poly.pdbx_seq_one_letter_code
_entity_poly.pdbx_strand_id
1 'polypeptide(L)' 'GRYLVRGGAVDKLEGTFLGRRMVVIEFQSVEAAKKWYTSEEYAPLIELRRSASDGDLLLVDGVQ' A
#
# COMPACT_ATOMS: atom_id res chain seq x y z
N GLY A 1 -1.16 10.29 -3.74
CA GLY A 1 -1.98 9.38 -4.57
C GLY A 1 -3.42 9.41 -4.09
N ARG A 2 -4.28 8.65 -4.76
CA ARG A 2 -5.72 8.52 -4.50
C ARG A 2 -6.02 7.14 -3.94
N TYR A 3 -6.76 7.05 -2.83
CA TYR A 3 -7.17 5.75 -2.29
C TYR A 3 -8.23 5.12 -3.20
N LEU A 4 -7.98 3.88 -3.65
CA LEU A 4 -8.97 3.02 -4.28
C LEU A 4 -9.59 2.06 -3.26
N VAL A 5 -8.77 1.55 -2.35
CA VAL A 5 -9.16 0.68 -1.25
C VAL A 5 -8.48 1.16 0.02
N ARG A 6 -9.20 1.24 1.14
CA ARG A 6 -8.65 1.63 2.45
C ARG A 6 -9.30 0.84 3.59
N GLY A 7 -9.02 -0.46 3.65
CA GLY A 7 -9.53 -1.35 4.70
C GLY A 7 -11.01 -1.70 4.55
N GLY A 8 -11.49 -1.80 3.31
CA GLY A 8 -12.83 -2.33 3.03
C GLY A 8 -12.94 -3.82 3.37
N ALA A 9 -14.16 -4.36 3.32
CA ALA A 9 -14.41 -5.79 3.47
C ALA A 9 -13.63 -6.58 2.41
N VAL A 10 -13.06 -7.71 2.82
CA VAL A 10 -12.29 -8.59 1.94
C VAL A 10 -12.95 -9.96 1.93
N ASP A 11 -13.49 -10.35 0.78
CA ASP A 11 -13.92 -11.71 0.51
C ASP A 11 -12.77 -12.47 -0.13
N LYS A 12 -12.13 -13.35 0.65
CA LYS A 12 -11.03 -14.16 0.14
C LYS A 12 -11.58 -15.29 -0.73
N LEU A 13 -11.30 -15.23 -2.02
CA LEU A 13 -11.72 -16.27 -2.98
C LEU A 13 -10.73 -17.45 -3.00
N GLU A 14 -9.42 -17.18 -3.01
CA GLU A 14 -8.37 -18.19 -3.11
C GLU A 14 -7.09 -17.76 -2.35
N GLY A 15 -6.14 -18.69 -2.18
CA GLY A 15 -4.80 -18.43 -1.63
C GLY A 15 -4.70 -18.31 -0.10
N THR A 16 -3.51 -17.92 0.36
CA THR A 16 -3.14 -17.87 1.79
C THR A 16 -3.21 -16.48 2.39
N PHE A 17 -3.77 -15.49 1.66
CA PHE A 17 -3.92 -14.13 2.19
C PHE A 17 -4.72 -14.17 3.50
N LEU A 18 -4.08 -13.79 4.60
CA LEU A 18 -4.70 -13.70 5.93
C LEU A 18 -5.13 -12.26 6.27
N GLY A 19 -4.90 -11.34 5.32
CA GLY A 19 -4.85 -9.91 5.60
C GLY A 19 -6.17 -9.36 6.12
N ARG A 20 -6.13 -8.84 7.34
CA ARG A 20 -7.24 -8.14 8.00
C ARG A 20 -7.52 -6.77 7.38
N ARG A 21 -6.60 -6.25 6.56
CA ARG A 21 -6.67 -4.91 5.97
C ARG A 21 -5.94 -4.89 4.63
N MET A 22 -6.59 -4.34 3.61
CA MET A 22 -6.01 -4.08 2.29
C MET A 22 -6.05 -2.58 2.00
N VAL A 23 -4.97 -2.04 1.43
CA VAL A 23 -4.89 -0.65 1.00
C VAL A 23 -4.35 -0.61 -0.42
N VAL A 24 -5.04 0.08 -1.31
CA VAL A 24 -4.61 0.31 -2.69
C VAL A 24 -4.64 1.82 -2.94
N ILE A 25 -3.50 2.37 -3.33
CA ILE A 25 -3.33 3.79 -3.62
C ILE A 25 -2.87 3.92 -5.07
N GLU A 26 -3.66 4.62 -5.86
CA GLU A 26 -3.32 4.98 -7.23
C GLU A 26 -2.43 6.22 -7.25
N PHE A 27 -1.41 6.18 -8.10
CA PHE A 27 -0.55 7.31 -8.40
C PHE A 27 -0.56 7.55 -9.92
N GLN A 28 -0.30 8.79 -10.32
CA GLN A 28 -0.26 9.17 -11.74
C GLN A 28 0.88 8.50 -12.50
N SER A 29 1.95 8.10 -11.80
CA SER A 29 3.07 7.32 -12.35
C SER A 29 3.82 6.58 -11.25
N VAL A 30 4.69 5.66 -11.64
CA VAL A 30 5.62 4.93 -10.77
C VAL A 30 6.57 5.90 -10.05
N GLU A 31 7.07 6.91 -10.75
CA GLU A 31 7.97 7.93 -10.21
C GLU A 31 7.27 8.71 -9.10
N ALA A 32 5.99 9.06 -9.29
CA ALA A 32 5.20 9.73 -8.26
C ALA A 32 5.02 8.84 -7.01
N ALA A 33 4.79 7.54 -7.19
CA ALA A 33 4.72 6.60 -6.08
C ALA A 33 6.06 6.45 -5.35
N LYS A 34 7.17 6.35 -6.08
CA LYS A 34 8.52 6.30 -5.49
C LYS A 34 8.85 7.56 -4.72
N LYS A 35 8.59 8.74 -5.31
CA LYS A 35 8.81 10.05 -4.65
C LYS A 35 8.00 10.17 -3.36
N TRP A 36 6.77 9.68 -3.35
CA TRP A 36 5.97 9.62 -2.13
C TRP A 36 6.57 8.66 -1.10
N TYR A 37 6.95 7.45 -1.49
CA TYR A 37 7.49 6.46 -0.56
C TYR A 37 8.81 6.90 0.09
N THR A 38 9.65 7.64 -0.66
CA THR A 38 10.93 8.18 -0.17
C THR A 38 10.83 9.63 0.30
N SER A 39 9.63 10.18 0.48
CA SER A 39 9.47 11.58 0.91
C SER A 39 9.90 11.76 2.36
N GLU A 40 10.41 12.94 2.71
CA GLU A 40 10.83 13.25 4.08
C GLU A 40 9.66 13.17 5.06
N GLU A 41 8.46 13.50 4.60
CA GLU A 41 7.25 13.45 5.42
C GLU A 41 6.76 12.02 5.67
N TYR A 42 6.95 11.10 4.70
CA TYR A 42 6.45 9.72 4.79
C TYR A 42 7.47 8.75 5.37
N ALA A 43 8.76 8.96 5.12
CA ALA A 43 9.85 8.12 5.61
C ALA A 43 9.74 7.77 7.12
N PRO A 44 9.51 8.71 8.05
CA PRO A 44 9.40 8.37 9.48
C PRO A 44 8.15 7.52 9.81
N LEU A 45 7.10 7.59 8.98
CA LEU A 45 5.87 6.81 9.18
C LEU A 45 6.02 5.34 8.80
N ILE A 46 7.05 5.00 8.00
CA ILE A 46 7.33 3.61 7.62
C ILE A 46 7.67 2.78 8.86
N GLU A 47 8.51 3.31 9.74
CA GLU A 47 8.93 2.60 10.96
C GLU A 47 7.76 2.45 11.95
N LEU A 48 6.93 3.48 12.08
CA LEU A 48 5.69 3.38 12.86
C LEU A 48 4.73 2.31 12.30
N ARG A 49 4.60 2.23 10.97
CA ARG A 49 3.76 1.20 10.33
C ARG A 49 4.30 -0.21 10.58
N ARG A 50 5.62 -0.39 10.49
CA ARG A 50 6.28 -1.68 10.74
C ARG A 50 6.17 -2.12 12.19
N SER A 51 6.23 -1.19 13.15
CA SER A 51 6.05 -1.53 14.57
C SER A 51 4.61 -1.88 14.95
N ALA A 52 3.63 -1.38 14.20
CA ALA A 52 2.21 -1.60 14.46
C ALA A 52 1.60 -2.79 13.70
N SER A 53 2.26 -3.29 12.65
CA SER A 53 1.71 -4.35 11.80
C SER A 53 2.76 -5.03 10.93
N ASP A 54 2.58 -6.32 10.72
CA ASP A 54 3.27 -7.08 9.69
C ASP A 54 2.47 -7.03 8.38
N GLY A 55 3.17 -6.87 7.25
CA GLY A 55 2.55 -6.93 5.94
C GLY A 55 3.44 -6.49 4.81
N ASP A 56 3.03 -6.88 3.60
CA ASP A 56 3.73 -6.55 2.37
C ASP A 56 3.31 -5.17 1.85
N LEU A 57 4.29 -4.40 1.38
CA LEU A 57 4.06 -3.18 0.62
C LEU A 57 4.73 -3.34 -0.74
N LEU A 58 3.90 -3.29 -1.77
CA LEU A 58 4.30 -3.56 -3.15
C LEU A 58 4.05 -2.31 -3.97
N LEU A 59 5.00 -1.99 -4.85
CA LEU A 59 4.79 -1.06 -5.95
C LEU A 59 4.60 -1.90 -7.21
N VAL A 60 3.48 -1.71 -7.90
CA VAL A 60 3.08 -2.53 -9.03
C VAL A 60 2.77 -1.61 -10.21
N ASP A 61 3.28 -1.97 -11.39
CA ASP A 61 2.97 -1.26 -12.62
C ASP A 61 1.51 -1.52 -13.04
N GLY A 62 0.85 -0.46 -13.51
CA GLY A 62 -0.48 -0.56 -14.11
C GLY A 62 -0.43 -1.24 -15.48
N VAL A 63 -1.60 -1.70 -15.96
CA VAL A 63 -1.69 -2.45 -17.23
C VAL A 63 -1.69 -1.57 -18.48
N GLN A 64 -2.06 -0.29 -18.39
CA GLN A 64 -1.89 0.79 -19.39
C GLN A 64 -2.63 2.03 -18.93
#